data_AF-T1BRB8-F1
#
_entry.id   AF-T1BRB8-F1
#
_cell.length_a   1.000
_cell.length_b   1.000
_cell.length_c   1.000
_cell.angle_alpha   90.00
_cell.angle_beta   90.00
_cell.angle_gamma   90.00
#
_symmetry.space_group_name_H-M   'P 1'
#
loop_
_entity.id
_entity.type
_entity.pdbx_description
1 polymer ?
#
loop_
_entity_poly.entity_id
_entity_poly.type
_entity_poly.pdbx_seq_one_letter_code
_entity_poly.pdbx_strand_id
1 'polypeptide(L)'
;MLTDTKLKTLRPRGKLYRVTDGKGLCVEVQPTGARYWRQRYSIGSKEKMLSLGVYPDVSLVQARERRDEVRKMVANGVDPSTERKIAKLAAALTFEAIAREWMERRDVSAATATKDRWLIEQHAFPALGAKPIGSITPADVLALLQDLERRELLETARCLRAKISAVFRHAIATLRATHDPASALRGAIKLPKVTHYPAVTDSRRLGDLLRALHSYSGSHVVACALKLAPLLFVRPGELRHAEWSEIDLDAGTWCSPGHKMEGSRTAYRAA
;
A
#
# COMPACT_ATOMS: atom_id res chain seq x y z
N MET A 1 -32.58 -26.50 -20.12
CA MET A 1 -31.72 -25.30 -20.06
C MET A 1 -32.37 -24.20 -19.24
N LEU A 2 -31.57 -23.37 -18.57
CA LEU A 2 -32.01 -22.19 -17.83
C LEU A 2 -32.20 -21.00 -18.77
N THR A 3 -33.08 -20.08 -18.36
CA THR A 3 -33.31 -18.76 -18.95
C THR A 3 -33.31 -17.72 -17.84
N ASP A 4 -33.01 -16.47 -18.15
CA ASP A 4 -33.00 -15.38 -17.17
C ASP A 4 -34.35 -15.20 -16.47
N THR A 5 -35.45 -15.36 -17.19
CA THR A 5 -36.81 -15.36 -16.62
C THR A 5 -36.96 -16.45 -15.58
N LYS A 6 -36.48 -17.67 -15.86
CA LYS A 6 -36.55 -18.80 -14.92
C LYS A 6 -35.63 -18.60 -13.72
N LEU A 7 -34.51 -17.89 -13.86
CA LEU A 7 -33.62 -17.55 -12.76
C LEU A 7 -34.24 -16.54 -11.80
N LYS A 8 -34.95 -15.54 -12.33
CA LYS A 8 -35.67 -14.52 -11.55
C LYS A 8 -36.83 -15.11 -10.73
N THR A 9 -37.45 -16.20 -11.19
CA THR A 9 -38.55 -16.87 -10.49
C THR A 9 -38.11 -17.86 -9.43
N LEU A 10 -36.81 -18.21 -9.33
CA LEU A 10 -36.31 -19.08 -8.28
C LEU A 10 -36.51 -18.45 -6.90
N ARG A 11 -37.18 -19.17 -6.01
CA ARG A 11 -37.44 -18.77 -4.63
C ARG A 11 -36.62 -19.64 -3.66
N PRO A 12 -36.13 -19.08 -2.54
CA PRO A 12 -35.51 -19.88 -1.50
C PRO A 12 -36.50 -20.93 -0.97
N ARG A 13 -35.94 -22.06 -0.51
CA ARG A 13 -36.67 -23.15 0.15
C ARG A 13 -36.01 -23.42 1.50
N GLY A 14 -36.64 -24.22 2.36
CA GLY A 14 -36.08 -24.61 3.66
C GLY A 14 -34.73 -25.36 3.58
N LYS A 15 -34.33 -25.83 2.40
CA LYS A 15 -33.00 -26.41 2.14
C LYS A 15 -32.44 -25.94 0.82
N LEU A 16 -31.11 -25.98 0.72
CA LEU A 16 -30.37 -25.76 -0.52
C LEU A 16 -30.88 -26.71 -1.62
N TYR A 17 -31.13 -26.15 -2.80
CA TYR A 17 -31.48 -26.93 -3.97
C TYR A 17 -30.75 -26.41 -5.22
N ARG A 18 -30.66 -27.26 -6.24
CA ARG A 18 -29.92 -26.98 -7.47
C ARG A 18 -30.84 -27.08 -8.68
N VAL A 19 -30.66 -26.16 -9.63
CA VAL A 19 -31.36 -26.18 -10.92
C VAL A 19 -30.33 -26.23 -12.03
N THR A 20 -30.38 -27.28 -12.84
CA THR A 20 -29.38 -27.56 -13.88
C THR A 20 -29.63 -26.73 -15.14
N ASP A 21 -28.56 -26.14 -15.68
CA ASP A 21 -28.57 -25.52 -17.02
C ASP A 21 -28.22 -26.56 -18.10
N GLY A 22 -27.08 -27.24 -17.93
CA GLY A 22 -26.54 -28.23 -18.86
C GLY A 22 -25.02 -28.31 -18.79
N LYS A 23 -24.42 -29.39 -19.33
CA LYS A 23 -22.96 -29.60 -19.36
C LYS A 23 -22.30 -29.48 -17.98
N GLY A 24 -22.98 -29.93 -16.93
CA GLY A 24 -22.52 -29.83 -15.54
C GLY A 24 -22.74 -28.48 -14.85
N LEU A 25 -23.21 -27.44 -15.56
CA LEU A 25 -23.55 -26.15 -14.98
C LEU A 25 -24.92 -26.20 -14.29
N CYS A 26 -25.00 -25.65 -13.08
CA CYS A 26 -26.23 -25.47 -12.34
C CYS A 26 -26.19 -24.19 -11.51
N VAL A 27 -27.37 -23.69 -11.12
CA VAL A 27 -27.50 -22.66 -10.09
C VAL A 27 -27.90 -23.32 -8.78
N GLU A 28 -27.19 -23.00 -7.72
CA GLU A 28 -27.44 -23.42 -6.34
C GLU A 28 -28.16 -22.29 -5.62
N VAL A 29 -29.38 -22.55 -5.15
CA VAL A 29 -30.20 -21.58 -4.43
C VAL A 29 -30.12 -21.90 -2.94
N GLN A 30 -29.54 -20.98 -2.18
CA GLN A 30 -29.44 -21.09 -0.72
C GLN A 30 -30.80 -20.83 -0.06
N PRO A 31 -31.04 -21.34 1.16
CA PRO A 31 -32.20 -20.96 1.98
C PRO A 31 -32.29 -19.44 2.23
N THR A 32 -31.14 -18.75 2.23
CA THR A 32 -31.06 -17.29 2.34
C THR A 32 -31.49 -16.53 1.08
N GLY A 33 -31.73 -17.23 -0.03
CA GLY A 33 -32.07 -16.63 -1.33
C GLY A 33 -30.87 -16.31 -2.22
N ALA A 34 -29.64 -16.40 -1.70
CA ALA A 34 -28.42 -16.25 -2.50
C ALA A 34 -28.32 -17.35 -3.57
N ARG A 35 -27.91 -16.97 -4.79
CA ARG A 35 -27.87 -17.86 -5.96
C ARG A 35 -26.45 -17.96 -6.48
N TYR A 36 -25.86 -19.15 -6.44
CA TYR A 36 -24.48 -19.40 -6.82
C TYR A 36 -24.41 -20.25 -8.08
N TRP A 37 -23.59 -19.83 -9.04
CA TRP A 37 -23.26 -20.67 -10.18
C TRP A 37 -22.28 -21.76 -9.76
N ARG A 38 -22.61 -23.01 -10.09
CA ARG A 38 -21.80 -24.19 -9.77
C ARG A 38 -21.57 -25.01 -11.02
N GLN A 39 -20.32 -25.40 -11.24
CA GLN A 39 -19.92 -26.34 -12.27
C GLN A 39 -19.54 -27.67 -11.64
N ARG A 40 -20.25 -28.74 -11.97
CA ARG A 40 -19.83 -30.11 -11.69
C ARG A 40 -18.88 -30.59 -12.79
N TYR A 41 -17.76 -31.18 -12.40
CA TYR A 41 -16.80 -31.78 -13.32
C TYR A 41 -16.11 -32.96 -12.64
N SER A 42 -15.51 -33.83 -13.45
CA SER A 42 -14.77 -34.99 -12.97
C SER A 42 -13.36 -34.93 -13.55
N ILE A 43 -12.36 -35.24 -12.74
CA ILE A 43 -10.97 -35.36 -13.17
C ILE A 43 -10.32 -36.53 -12.45
N GLY A 44 -9.73 -37.46 -13.21
CA GLY A 44 -9.40 -38.79 -12.70
C GLY A 44 -10.66 -39.52 -12.19
N SER A 45 -10.58 -40.11 -10.99
CA SER A 45 -11.70 -40.82 -10.33
C SER A 45 -12.55 -39.95 -9.41
N LYS A 46 -12.33 -38.63 -9.35
CA LYS A 46 -12.98 -37.74 -8.38
C LYS A 46 -13.95 -36.79 -9.07
N GLU A 47 -15.19 -36.75 -8.59
CA GLU A 47 -16.15 -35.69 -8.90
C GLU A 47 -15.92 -34.47 -8.00
N LYS A 48 -15.97 -33.28 -8.59
CA LYS A 48 -15.78 -32.00 -7.89
C LYS A 48 -16.83 -30.98 -8.32
N MET A 49 -17.00 -29.96 -7.48
CA MET A 49 -17.90 -28.85 -7.75
C MET A 49 -17.16 -27.51 -7.59
N LEU A 50 -17.11 -26.71 -8.65
CA LEU A 50 -16.47 -25.40 -8.67
C LEU A 50 -17.51 -24.28 -8.61
N SER A 51 -17.27 -23.24 -7.81
CA SER A 51 -18.07 -22.00 -7.85
C SER A 51 -17.67 -21.14 -9.05
N LEU A 52 -18.63 -20.69 -9.85
CA LEU A 52 -18.40 -19.80 -11.00
C LEU A 52 -18.85 -18.35 -10.75
N GLY A 53 -19.32 -18.03 -9.54
CA GLY A 53 -19.77 -16.70 -9.16
C GLY A 53 -21.20 -16.67 -8.60
N VAL A 54 -21.72 -15.47 -8.37
CA VAL A 54 -23.03 -15.23 -7.76
C VAL A 54 -23.93 -14.54 -8.77
N TYR A 55 -25.20 -14.94 -8.85
CA TYR A 55 -26.21 -14.23 -9.64
C TYR A 55 -26.86 -13.13 -8.77
N PRO A 56 -27.07 -11.90 -9.28
CA PRO A 56 -26.98 -11.50 -10.69
C PRO A 56 -25.62 -10.96 -11.15
N ASP A 57 -24.64 -10.76 -10.25
CA ASP A 57 -23.32 -10.18 -10.59
C ASP A 57 -22.60 -10.92 -11.72
N VAL A 58 -22.85 -12.23 -11.82
CA VAL A 58 -22.47 -13.08 -12.95
C VAL A 58 -23.73 -13.51 -13.68
N SER A 59 -23.88 -13.05 -14.91
CA SER A 59 -25.03 -13.37 -15.77
C SER A 59 -25.00 -14.84 -16.20
N LEU A 60 -26.14 -15.35 -16.72
CA LEU A 60 -26.20 -16.70 -17.29
C LEU A 60 -25.20 -16.89 -18.44
N VAL A 61 -24.99 -15.85 -19.26
CA VAL A 61 -24.02 -15.87 -20.37
C VAL A 61 -22.61 -16.02 -19.82
N GLN A 62 -22.20 -15.17 -18.89
CA GLN A 62 -20.88 -15.26 -18.25
C GLN A 62 -20.67 -16.58 -17.51
N ALA A 63 -21.71 -17.13 -16.89
CA ALA A 63 -21.64 -18.45 -16.24
C ALA A 63 -21.40 -19.58 -17.25
N ARG A 64 -21.98 -19.50 -18.46
CA ARG A 64 -21.76 -20.45 -19.55
C ARG A 64 -20.35 -20.32 -20.16
N GLU A 65 -19.82 -19.10 -20.29
CA GLU A 65 -18.45 -18.86 -20.73
C GLU A 65 -17.44 -19.47 -19.75
N ARG A 66 -17.57 -19.15 -18.44
CA ARG A 66 -16.74 -19.73 -17.37
C ARG A 66 -16.84 -21.25 -17.28
N ARG A 67 -18.03 -21.82 -17.56
CA ARG A 67 -18.20 -23.28 -17.69
C ARG A 67 -17.31 -23.82 -18.80
N ASP A 68 -17.34 -23.20 -19.97
CA ASP A 68 -16.64 -23.72 -21.13
C ASP A 68 -15.12 -23.60 -20.96
N GLU A 69 -14.62 -22.55 -20.28
CA GLU A 69 -13.23 -22.46 -19.81
C GLU A 69 -12.85 -23.61 -18.88
N VAL A 70 -13.67 -23.88 -17.86
CA VAL A 70 -13.45 -25.00 -16.93
C VAL A 70 -13.42 -26.34 -17.65
N ARG A 71 -14.33 -26.55 -18.62
CA ARG A 71 -14.36 -27.78 -19.41
C ARG A 71 -13.11 -27.93 -20.29
N LYS A 72 -12.58 -26.84 -20.85
CA LYS A 72 -11.31 -26.85 -21.60
C LYS A 72 -10.14 -27.24 -20.68
N MET A 73 -10.05 -26.68 -19.48
CA MET A 73 -9.01 -27.03 -18.51
C MET A 73 -9.03 -28.52 -18.16
N VAL A 74 -10.23 -29.05 -17.85
CA VAL A 74 -10.41 -30.46 -17.51
C VAL A 74 -10.07 -31.37 -18.69
N ALA A 75 -10.45 -30.99 -19.91
CA ALA A 75 -10.09 -31.75 -21.12
C ALA A 75 -8.58 -31.82 -21.35
N ASN A 76 -7.85 -30.78 -20.94
CA ASN A 76 -6.38 -30.74 -20.98
C ASN A 76 -5.72 -31.40 -19.75
N GLY A 77 -6.49 -32.08 -18.90
CA GLY A 77 -5.96 -32.74 -17.69
C GLY A 77 -5.60 -31.79 -16.53
N VAL A 78 -5.96 -30.52 -16.61
CA VAL A 78 -5.70 -29.53 -15.56
C VAL A 78 -6.90 -29.47 -14.60
N ASP A 79 -6.64 -29.63 -13.30
CA ASP A 79 -7.66 -29.49 -12.26
C ASP A 79 -7.95 -28.00 -11.97
N PRO A 80 -9.15 -27.47 -12.33
CA PRO A 80 -9.49 -26.05 -12.14
C PRO A 80 -9.49 -25.61 -10.68
N SER A 81 -9.78 -26.51 -9.74
CA SER A 81 -9.76 -26.19 -8.31
C SER A 81 -8.33 -26.01 -7.78
N THR A 82 -7.43 -26.87 -8.24
CA THR A 82 -6.00 -26.79 -7.94
C THR A 82 -5.39 -25.57 -8.59
N GLU A 83 -5.69 -25.31 -9.87
CA GLU A 83 -5.21 -24.14 -10.60
C GLU A 83 -5.63 -22.83 -9.93
N ARG A 84 -6.90 -22.69 -9.53
CA ARG A 84 -7.35 -21.53 -8.75
C ARG A 84 -6.62 -21.38 -7.42
N LYS A 85 -6.31 -22.49 -6.75
CA LYS A 85 -5.57 -22.47 -5.48
C LYS A 85 -4.13 -22.04 -5.71
N ILE A 86 -3.47 -22.55 -6.75
CA ILE A 86 -2.11 -22.16 -7.15
C ILE A 86 -2.09 -20.68 -7.51
N ALA A 87 -3.01 -20.21 -8.36
CA ALA A 87 -3.12 -18.80 -8.73
C ALA A 87 -3.33 -17.89 -7.51
N LYS A 88 -4.18 -18.30 -6.55
CA LYS A 88 -4.40 -17.56 -5.30
C LYS A 88 -3.14 -17.51 -4.42
N LEU A 89 -2.41 -18.63 -4.31
CA LEU A 89 -1.16 -18.69 -3.56
C LEU A 89 -0.07 -17.86 -4.24
N ALA A 90 0.03 -17.92 -5.56
CA ALA A 90 0.96 -17.11 -6.35
C ALA A 90 0.68 -15.61 -6.19
N ALA A 91 -0.60 -15.20 -6.23
CA ALA A 91 -1.00 -13.81 -5.99
C ALA A 91 -0.60 -13.33 -4.59
N ALA A 92 -0.71 -14.19 -3.57
CA ALA A 92 -0.30 -13.89 -2.20
C ALA A 92 1.22 -13.83 -1.99
N LEU A 93 2.01 -14.32 -2.96
CA LEU A 93 3.47 -14.36 -2.93
C LEU A 93 4.11 -13.33 -3.87
N THR A 94 3.34 -12.36 -4.37
CA THR A 94 3.87 -11.25 -5.17
C THR A 94 4.55 -10.21 -4.30
N PHE A 95 5.50 -9.44 -4.85
CA PHE A 95 6.14 -8.35 -4.12
C PHE A 95 5.13 -7.34 -3.60
N GLU A 96 4.11 -6.99 -4.40
CA GLU A 96 3.06 -6.06 -3.99
C GLU A 96 2.29 -6.58 -2.77
N ALA A 97 1.84 -7.85 -2.78
CA ALA A 97 1.11 -8.43 -1.67
C ALA A 97 1.93 -8.38 -0.37
N ILE A 98 3.21 -8.74 -0.45
CA ILE A 98 4.11 -8.72 0.71
C ILE A 98 4.43 -7.30 1.17
N ALA A 99 4.59 -6.35 0.24
CA ALA A 99 4.83 -4.95 0.55
C ALA A 99 3.63 -4.30 1.26
N ARG A 100 2.40 -4.61 0.83
CA ARG A 100 1.18 -4.11 1.49
C ARG A 100 1.05 -4.67 2.91
N GLU A 101 1.26 -5.97 3.10
CA GLU A 101 1.29 -6.58 4.44
C GLU A 101 2.36 -5.95 5.33
N TRP A 102 3.56 -5.73 4.79
CA TRP A 102 4.64 -5.07 5.51
C TRP A 102 4.26 -3.63 5.91
N MET A 103 3.60 -2.86 5.04
CA MET A 103 3.15 -1.51 5.36
C MET A 103 2.10 -1.49 6.48
N GLU A 104 1.17 -2.44 6.51
CA GLU A 104 0.11 -2.53 7.51
C GLU A 104 0.64 -2.87 8.92
N ARG A 105 1.73 -3.62 9.00
CA ARG A 105 2.34 -4.03 10.29
C ARG A 105 3.22 -2.96 10.93
N ARG A 106 3.53 -1.87 10.22
CA ARG A 106 4.49 -0.89 10.71
C ARG A 106 3.84 0.10 11.66
N ASP A 107 4.46 0.25 12.82
CA ASP A 107 4.17 1.33 13.75
C ASP A 107 5.02 2.56 13.38
N VAL A 108 4.45 3.44 12.55
CA VAL A 108 5.06 4.71 12.13
C VAL A 108 4.01 5.81 12.05
N SER A 109 4.44 7.07 12.05
CA SER A 109 3.51 8.20 11.87
C SER A 109 2.73 8.09 10.56
N ALA A 110 1.48 8.54 10.55
CA ALA A 110 0.62 8.51 9.35
C ALA A 110 1.26 9.23 8.15
N ALA A 111 1.99 10.33 8.40
CA ALA A 111 2.76 11.03 7.38
C ALA A 111 3.86 10.15 6.77
N THR A 112 4.59 9.40 7.60
CA THR A 112 5.62 8.44 7.14
C THR A 112 5.00 7.29 6.37
N ALA A 113 3.90 6.70 6.86
CA ALA A 113 3.18 5.63 6.18
C ALA A 113 2.70 6.07 4.78
N THR A 114 2.15 7.27 4.68
CA THR A 114 1.67 7.84 3.41
C THR A 114 2.82 8.04 2.41
N LYS A 115 3.92 8.65 2.86
CA LYS A 115 5.12 8.86 2.02
C LYS A 115 5.72 7.54 1.54
N ASP A 116 5.87 6.57 2.43
CA ASP A 116 6.44 5.26 2.11
C ASP A 116 5.54 4.48 1.14
N ARG A 117 4.22 4.54 1.33
CA ARG A 117 3.24 3.95 0.43
C ARG A 117 3.36 4.54 -0.97
N TRP A 118 3.32 5.86 -1.07
CA TRP A 118 3.46 6.56 -2.35
C TRP A 118 4.77 6.19 -3.05
N LEU A 119 5.89 6.19 -2.32
CA LEU A 119 7.20 5.86 -2.87
C LEU A 119 7.23 4.45 -3.48
N ILE A 120 6.69 3.46 -2.78
CA ILE A 120 6.67 2.06 -3.25
C ILE A 120 5.66 1.88 -4.39
N GLU A 121 4.46 2.45 -4.28
CA GLU A 121 3.41 2.35 -5.31
C GLU A 121 3.84 3.00 -6.62
N GLN A 122 4.47 4.18 -6.57
CA GLN A 122 4.89 4.89 -7.77
C GLN A 122 6.12 4.28 -8.43
N HIS A 123 7.07 3.76 -7.64
CA HIS A 123 8.38 3.37 -8.18
C HIS A 123 8.65 1.86 -8.16
N ALA A 124 8.20 1.10 -7.16
CA ALA A 124 8.47 -0.34 -7.11
C ALA A 124 7.39 -1.18 -7.79
N PHE A 125 6.11 -0.87 -7.59
CA PHE A 125 5.01 -1.71 -8.11
C PHE A 125 4.98 -1.85 -9.64
N PRO A 126 5.24 -0.80 -10.45
CA PRO A 126 5.23 -0.94 -11.90
C PRO A 126 6.22 -1.99 -12.43
N ALA A 127 7.38 -2.16 -11.77
CA ALA A 127 8.44 -3.07 -12.22
C ALA A 127 8.47 -4.41 -11.46
N LEU A 128 8.12 -4.40 -10.18
CA LEU A 128 8.28 -5.55 -9.28
C LEU A 128 6.95 -6.07 -8.73
N GLY A 129 5.88 -5.27 -8.72
CA GLY A 129 4.66 -5.53 -7.97
C GLY A 129 4.05 -6.90 -8.24
N ALA A 130 3.84 -7.24 -9.51
CA ALA A 130 3.25 -8.51 -9.92
C ALA A 130 4.22 -9.71 -9.89
N LYS A 131 5.52 -9.49 -9.72
CA LYS A 131 6.52 -10.56 -9.72
C LYS A 131 6.43 -11.37 -8.42
N PRO A 132 6.49 -12.72 -8.47
CA PRO A 132 6.68 -13.53 -7.28
C PRO A 132 7.94 -13.11 -6.52
N ILE A 133 7.84 -12.91 -5.21
CA ILE A 133 8.92 -12.34 -4.40
C ILE A 133 10.20 -13.18 -4.46
N GLY A 134 10.08 -14.50 -4.53
CA GLY A 134 11.22 -15.42 -4.66
C GLY A 134 11.90 -15.41 -6.04
N SER A 135 11.28 -14.79 -7.05
CA SER A 135 11.83 -14.70 -8.41
C SER A 135 12.57 -13.38 -8.70
N ILE A 136 12.45 -12.39 -7.80
CA ILE A 136 13.07 -11.08 -7.99
C ILE A 136 14.56 -11.17 -7.71
N THR A 137 15.35 -10.75 -8.69
CA THR A 137 16.81 -10.81 -8.65
C THR A 137 17.43 -9.45 -8.29
N PRO A 138 18.72 -9.40 -7.90
CA PRO A 138 19.44 -8.13 -7.78
C PRO A 138 19.45 -7.31 -9.07
N ALA A 139 19.45 -7.96 -10.25
CA ALA A 139 19.41 -7.28 -11.54
C ALA A 139 18.08 -6.54 -11.77
N ASP A 140 16.96 -7.14 -11.38
CA ASP A 140 15.64 -6.49 -11.44
C ASP A 140 15.59 -5.21 -10.61
N VAL A 141 16.13 -5.28 -9.38
CA VAL A 141 16.16 -4.13 -8.47
C VAL A 141 17.16 -3.08 -8.98
N LEU A 142 18.33 -3.49 -9.47
CA LEU A 142 19.32 -2.57 -10.00
C LEU A 142 18.80 -1.79 -11.21
N ALA A 143 18.14 -2.47 -12.16
CA ALA A 143 17.56 -1.82 -13.33
C ALA A 143 16.55 -0.71 -12.94
N LEU A 144 15.72 -0.99 -11.93
CA LEU A 144 14.80 -0.01 -11.36
C LEU A 144 15.53 1.19 -10.73
N LEU A 145 16.57 0.94 -9.94
CA LEU A 145 17.33 2.00 -9.28
C LEU A 145 18.13 2.86 -10.28
N GLN A 146 18.69 2.25 -11.31
CA GLN A 146 19.39 2.94 -12.41
C GLN A 146 18.44 3.82 -13.23
N ASP A 147 17.17 3.44 -13.37
CA ASP A 147 16.18 4.31 -14.01
C ASP A 147 15.97 5.62 -13.24
N LEU A 148 15.83 5.51 -11.92
CA LEU A 148 15.71 6.67 -11.04
C LEU A 148 16.99 7.53 -11.06
N GLU A 149 18.15 6.88 -11.12
CA GLU A 149 19.44 7.58 -11.25
C GLU A 149 19.54 8.36 -12.56
N ARG A 150 19.17 7.77 -13.71
CA ARG A 150 19.15 8.48 -15.01
C ARG A 150 18.23 9.70 -15.02
N ARG A 151 17.21 9.70 -14.16
CA ARG A 151 16.27 10.80 -13.97
C ARG A 151 16.73 11.80 -12.90
N GLU A 152 17.94 11.65 -12.38
CA GLU A 152 18.54 12.45 -11.31
C GLU A 152 17.73 12.41 -9.98
N LEU A 153 16.95 11.35 -9.76
CA LEU A 153 16.14 11.14 -8.55
C LEU A 153 16.90 10.34 -7.49
N LEU A 154 18.09 10.82 -7.10
CA LEU A 154 19.04 10.07 -6.28
C LEU A 154 18.52 9.76 -4.86
N GLU A 155 17.85 10.71 -4.21
CA GLU A 155 17.22 10.49 -2.89
C GLU A 155 16.07 9.47 -2.96
N THR A 156 15.27 9.52 -4.04
CA THR A 156 14.19 8.57 -4.30
C THR A 156 14.78 7.16 -4.48
N ALA A 157 15.84 7.01 -5.27
CA ALA A 157 16.51 5.73 -5.48
C ALA A 157 17.07 5.16 -4.17
N ARG A 158 17.76 6.00 -3.38
CA ARG A 158 18.30 5.63 -2.06
C ARG A 158 17.19 5.16 -1.11
N CYS A 159 16.12 5.94 -0.99
CA CYS A 159 14.97 5.61 -0.13
C CYS A 159 14.29 4.32 -0.60
N LEU A 160 14.04 4.20 -1.90
CA LEU A 160 13.34 3.05 -2.48
C LEU A 160 14.10 1.75 -2.25
N ARG A 161 15.43 1.73 -2.47
CA ARG A 161 16.27 0.56 -2.17
C ARG A 161 16.11 0.12 -0.71
N ALA A 162 16.11 1.07 0.23
CA ALA A 162 15.95 0.77 1.64
C ALA A 162 14.56 0.18 1.96
N LYS A 163 13.51 0.65 1.29
CA LYS A 163 12.14 0.11 1.45
C LYS A 163 12.00 -1.27 0.81
N ILE A 164 12.54 -1.50 -0.38
CA ILE A 164 12.59 -2.83 -1.01
C ILE A 164 13.28 -3.81 -0.08
N SER A 165 14.46 -3.47 0.44
CA SER A 165 15.18 -4.31 1.42
C SER A 165 14.36 -4.59 2.68
N ALA A 166 13.60 -3.61 3.19
CA ALA A 166 12.71 -3.82 4.34
C ALA A 166 11.56 -4.79 4.04
N VAL A 167 10.95 -4.71 2.85
CA VAL A 167 9.93 -5.66 2.39
C VAL A 167 10.51 -7.07 2.28
N PHE A 168 11.71 -7.23 1.71
CA PHE A 168 12.36 -8.54 1.63
C PHE A 168 12.73 -9.12 3.00
N ARG A 169 13.21 -8.29 3.94
CA ARG A 169 13.45 -8.76 5.32
C ARG A 169 12.17 -9.26 5.98
N HIS A 170 11.03 -8.62 5.76
CA HIS A 170 9.72 -9.11 6.20
C HIS A 170 9.33 -10.44 5.54
N ALA A 171 9.57 -10.56 4.23
CA ALA A 171 9.33 -11.80 3.49
C ALA A 171 10.19 -12.97 4.02
N ILE A 172 11.45 -12.71 4.35
CA ILE A 172 12.37 -13.69 4.93
C ILE A 172 11.90 -14.11 6.33
N ALA A 173 11.56 -13.14 7.18
CA ALA A 173 11.04 -13.41 8.53
C ALA A 173 9.75 -14.23 8.53
N THR A 174 8.98 -14.19 7.43
CA THR A 174 7.74 -14.96 7.24
C THR A 174 7.93 -16.19 6.33
N LEU A 175 9.17 -16.58 6.02
CA LEU A 175 9.55 -17.76 5.22
C LEU A 175 9.03 -17.75 3.77
N ARG A 176 8.83 -16.57 3.19
CA ARG A 176 8.34 -16.37 1.81
C ARG A 176 9.42 -15.96 0.81
N ALA A 177 10.60 -15.59 1.31
CA ALA A 177 11.80 -15.35 0.54
C ALA A 177 13.02 -15.90 1.29
N THR A 178 14.09 -16.19 0.56
CA THR A 178 15.33 -16.75 1.13
C THR A 178 16.46 -15.73 1.24
N HIS A 179 16.40 -14.64 0.49
CA HIS A 179 17.45 -13.63 0.40
C HIS A 179 16.88 -12.25 0.07
N ASP A 180 17.61 -11.20 0.41
CA ASP A 180 17.28 -9.81 0.09
C ASP A 180 18.12 -9.34 -1.11
N PRO A 181 17.54 -9.22 -2.32
CA PRO A 181 18.27 -8.79 -3.52
C PRO A 181 18.73 -7.33 -3.46
N ALA A 182 18.08 -6.48 -2.65
CA ALA A 182 18.44 -5.06 -2.50
C ALA A 182 19.61 -4.83 -1.51
N SER A 183 19.98 -5.85 -0.73
CA SER A 183 21.10 -5.80 0.22
C SER A 183 22.44 -5.67 -0.49
N ALA A 184 22.64 -6.43 -1.58
CA ALA A 184 23.84 -6.44 -2.40
C ALA A 184 24.05 -5.13 -3.19
N LEU A 185 23.01 -4.32 -3.34
CA LEU A 185 23.04 -3.08 -4.13
C LEU A 185 23.42 -1.84 -3.31
N ARG A 186 23.95 -2.01 -2.10
CA ARG A 186 24.46 -0.90 -1.31
C ARG A 186 25.69 -0.32 -2.02
N GLY A 187 25.62 0.94 -2.42
CA GLY A 187 26.69 1.61 -3.18
C GLY A 187 26.67 1.35 -4.69
N ALA A 188 25.68 0.60 -5.19
CA ALA A 188 25.55 0.32 -6.63
C ALA A 188 24.98 1.49 -7.46
N ILE A 189 24.50 2.54 -6.79
CA ILE A 189 23.98 3.78 -7.40
C ILE A 189 24.67 4.98 -6.78
N LYS A 190 24.77 6.07 -7.54
CA LYS A 190 25.25 7.37 -7.08
C LYS A 190 24.48 7.80 -5.84
N LEU A 191 25.22 8.24 -4.84
CA LEU A 191 24.63 8.81 -3.64
C LEU A 191 24.27 10.28 -3.90
N PRO A 192 23.10 10.75 -3.44
CA PRO A 192 22.79 12.16 -3.43
C PRO A 192 23.85 12.93 -2.62
N LYS A 193 24.33 14.04 -3.17
CA LYS A 193 25.26 14.92 -2.45
C LYS A 193 24.48 15.66 -1.37
N VAL A 194 24.73 15.31 -0.11
CA VAL A 194 24.10 15.98 1.03
C VAL A 194 24.59 17.42 1.06
N THR A 195 23.66 18.36 0.91
CA THR A 195 23.91 19.79 1.12
C THR A 195 23.24 20.18 2.42
N HIS A 196 24.04 20.51 3.41
CA HIS A 196 23.53 20.99 4.70
C HIS A 196 23.14 22.46 4.57
N TYR A 197 22.06 22.86 5.24
CA TYR A 197 21.70 24.27 5.42
C TYR A 197 22.41 24.78 6.68
N PRO A 198 23.50 25.56 6.55
CA PRO A 198 24.24 26.04 7.72
C PRO A 198 23.41 27.08 8.48
N ALA A 199 23.58 27.10 9.80
CA ALA A 199 23.02 28.16 10.64
C ALA A 199 23.64 29.52 10.27
N VAL A 200 22.84 30.59 10.36
CA VAL A 200 23.34 31.95 10.21
C VAL A 200 24.05 32.35 11.50
N THR A 201 25.39 32.33 11.49
CA THR A 201 26.22 32.65 12.66
C THR A 201 26.74 34.09 12.66
N ASP A 202 26.69 34.77 11.51
CA ASP A 202 27.11 36.17 11.39
C ASP A 202 26.00 37.12 11.85
N SER A 203 26.33 38.02 12.78
CA SER A 203 25.36 38.93 13.39
C SER A 203 24.73 39.91 12.39
N ARG A 204 25.46 40.34 11.35
CA ARG A 204 24.91 41.27 10.34
C ARG A 204 23.88 40.55 9.48
N ARG A 205 24.23 39.35 8.98
CA ARG A 205 23.33 38.49 8.21
C ARG A 205 22.12 38.05 9.00
N LEU A 206 22.27 37.79 10.31
CA LEU A 206 21.15 37.52 11.19
C LEU A 206 20.21 38.74 11.28
N GLY A 207 20.77 39.94 11.45
CA GLY A 207 20.00 41.18 11.44
C GLY A 207 19.24 41.41 10.14
N ASP A 208 19.86 41.13 8.98
CA ASP A 208 19.20 41.20 7.67
C ASP A 208 18.04 40.22 7.56
N LEU A 209 18.24 38.97 8.00
CA LEU A 209 17.19 37.97 8.04
C LEU A 209 16.01 38.43 8.90
N LEU A 210 16.26 38.91 10.13
CA LEU A 210 15.20 39.37 11.03
C LEU A 210 14.40 40.53 10.45
N ARG A 211 15.05 41.48 9.75
CA ARG A 211 14.36 42.57 9.04
C ARG A 211 13.52 42.06 7.86
N ALA A 212 14.03 41.09 7.11
CA ALA A 212 13.29 40.46 6.01
C ALA A 212 12.03 39.74 6.54
N LEU A 213 12.14 39.01 7.66
CA LEU A 213 11.00 38.36 8.30
C LEU A 213 9.95 39.38 8.78
N HIS A 214 10.39 40.52 9.35
CA HIS A 214 9.48 41.55 9.85
C HIS A 214 8.75 42.34 8.75
N SER A 215 9.39 42.50 7.58
CA SER A 215 8.84 43.23 6.43
C SER A 215 7.95 42.38 5.53
N TYR A 216 7.76 41.09 5.84
CA TYR A 216 6.88 40.21 5.09
C TYR A 216 5.43 40.74 5.07
N SER A 217 4.92 41.01 3.86
CA SER A 217 3.62 41.64 3.62
C SER A 217 2.56 40.69 3.05
N GLY A 218 2.79 39.37 3.12
CA GLY A 218 1.81 38.37 2.69
C GLY A 218 0.71 38.15 3.73
N SER A 219 0.21 36.92 3.84
CA SER A 219 -0.83 36.57 4.83
C SER A 219 -0.43 36.97 6.25
N HIS A 220 -1.36 37.62 6.97
CA HIS A 220 -1.18 38.04 8.37
C HIS A 220 -0.75 36.86 9.26
N VAL A 221 -1.32 35.67 9.05
CA VAL A 221 -0.97 34.46 9.80
C VAL A 221 0.49 34.08 9.60
N VAL A 222 0.98 34.16 8.36
CA VAL A 222 2.39 33.87 8.04
C VAL A 222 3.30 34.94 8.61
N ALA A 223 2.91 36.23 8.54
CA ALA A 223 3.68 37.32 9.12
C ALA A 223 3.88 37.15 10.63
N CYS A 224 2.83 36.77 11.38
CA CYS A 224 2.94 36.48 12.80
C CYS A 224 3.85 35.28 13.07
N ALA A 225 3.68 34.18 12.34
CA ALA A 225 4.53 33.00 12.50
C ALA A 225 6.02 33.29 12.23
N LEU A 226 6.34 34.08 11.20
CA LEU A 226 7.73 34.45 10.89
C LEU A 226 8.37 35.36 11.96
N LYS A 227 7.57 36.19 12.65
CA LYS A 227 8.04 37.02 13.77
C LYS A 227 8.26 36.20 15.05
N LEU A 228 7.42 35.21 15.30
CA LEU A 228 7.50 34.34 16.48
C LEU A 228 8.56 33.25 16.35
N ALA A 229 8.79 32.72 15.16
CA ALA A 229 9.75 31.63 14.91
C ALA A 229 11.17 31.88 15.49
N PRO A 230 11.82 33.04 15.29
CA PRO A 230 13.15 33.31 15.85
C PRO A 230 13.15 33.59 17.36
N LEU A 231 11.99 33.76 17.99
CA LEU A 231 11.87 33.95 19.44
C LEU A 231 11.66 32.61 20.17
N LEU A 232 10.88 31.71 19.55
CA LEU A 232 10.41 30.49 20.19
C LEU A 232 11.23 29.25 19.79
N PHE A 233 11.94 29.29 18.65
CA PHE A 233 12.79 28.20 18.14
C PHE A 233 12.12 26.82 18.01
N VAL A 234 10.79 26.80 17.97
CA VAL A 234 9.98 25.59 17.73
C VAL A 234 9.96 25.22 16.24
N ARG A 235 9.58 23.98 15.92
CA ARG A 235 9.42 23.58 14.52
C ARG A 235 8.26 24.34 13.87
N PRO A 236 8.31 24.63 12.56
CA PRO A 236 7.20 25.30 11.86
C PRO A 236 5.86 24.56 12.00
N GLY A 237 5.87 23.23 12.10
CA GLY A 237 4.66 22.45 12.35
C GLY A 237 4.07 22.73 13.74
N GLU A 238 4.90 22.69 14.78
CA GLU A 238 4.51 22.97 16.16
C GLU A 238 3.94 24.40 16.29
N LEU A 239 4.61 25.39 15.68
CA LEU A 239 4.15 26.79 15.68
C LEU A 239 2.79 26.99 14.99
N ARG A 240 2.54 26.29 13.88
CA ARG A 240 1.27 26.43 13.14
C ARG A 240 0.09 25.72 13.80
N HIS A 241 0.35 24.76 14.68
CA HIS A 241 -0.66 23.96 15.36
C HIS A 241 -0.76 24.27 16.86
N ALA A 242 -0.13 25.35 17.30
CA ALA A 242 -0.21 25.87 18.65
C ALA A 242 -1.67 26.22 18.99
N GLU A 243 -2.11 25.84 20.18
CA GLU A 243 -3.44 26.19 20.69
C GLU A 243 -3.33 27.19 21.84
N TRP A 244 -4.33 28.06 21.99
CA TRP A 244 -4.36 29.03 23.09
C TRP A 244 -4.33 28.38 24.47
N SER A 245 -4.87 27.16 24.60
CA SER A 245 -4.83 26.36 25.84
C SER A 245 -3.41 25.95 26.26
N GLU A 246 -2.44 26.03 25.35
CA GLU A 246 -1.04 25.67 25.60
C GLU A 246 -0.24 26.87 26.12
N ILE A 247 -0.78 28.09 25.99
CA ILE A 247 -0.08 29.34 26.28
C ILE A 247 -0.67 29.96 27.54
N ASP A 248 0.18 30.11 28.55
CA ASP A 248 -0.12 30.88 29.75
C ASP A 248 0.66 32.19 29.67
N LEU A 249 -0.05 33.28 29.33
CA LEU A 249 0.54 34.61 29.20
C LEU A 249 0.89 35.23 30.55
N ASP A 250 0.20 34.86 31.63
CA ASP A 250 0.47 35.36 32.98
C ASP A 250 1.74 34.72 33.54
N ALA A 251 1.93 33.41 33.29
CA ALA A 251 3.14 32.69 33.65
C ALA A 251 4.28 32.85 32.62
N GLY A 252 3.99 33.39 31.43
CA GLY A 252 4.95 33.51 30.33
C GLY A 252 5.42 32.16 29.77
N THR A 253 4.57 31.14 29.79
CA THR A 253 4.95 29.77 29.38
C THR A 253 4.14 29.27 28.20
N TRP A 254 4.76 28.43 27.37
CA TRP A 254 4.09 27.68 26.31
C TRP A 254 4.42 26.20 26.44
N CYS A 255 3.40 25.38 26.70
CA CYS A 255 3.51 23.94 26.91
C CYS A 255 2.77 23.15 25.82
N SER A 256 3.49 22.72 24.77
CA SER A 256 2.91 21.84 23.75
C SER A 256 2.68 20.41 24.28
N PRO A 257 1.50 19.81 24.09
CA PRO A 257 1.22 18.42 24.45
C PRO A 257 2.15 17.45 23.72
N GLY A 258 2.60 16.39 24.43
CA GLY A 258 3.52 15.40 23.87
C GLY A 258 3.03 14.67 22.62
N HIS A 259 1.71 14.58 22.41
CA HIS A 259 1.11 13.93 21.25
C HIS A 259 1.19 14.78 19.96
N LYS A 260 1.47 16.10 20.07
CA LYS A 260 1.70 16.99 18.92
C LYS A 260 3.18 17.06 18.51
N MET A 261 4.08 16.58 19.36
CA MET A 261 5.53 16.62 19.09
C MET A 261 5.96 15.40 18.27
N GLU A 262 6.42 15.64 17.03
CA GLU A 262 7.04 14.59 16.21
C GLU A 262 8.48 14.34 16.73
N GLY A 263 8.70 13.19 17.39
CA GLY A 263 9.99 12.78 17.95
C GLY A 263 10.22 13.23 19.40
N SER A 264 9.41 12.72 20.32
CA SER A 264 9.37 13.06 21.75
C SER A 264 10.74 13.08 22.44
N ARG A 265 11.15 14.27 22.92
CA ARG A 265 11.69 14.53 24.26
C ARG A 265 11.81 16.03 24.53
N THR A 266 11.16 16.44 25.62
CA THR A 266 11.33 17.68 26.42
C THR A 266 10.53 18.92 26.01
N ALA A 267 9.79 19.45 26.98
CA ALA A 267 9.11 20.75 26.92
C ALA A 267 10.13 21.90 26.85
N TYR A 268 9.87 22.88 25.99
CA TYR A 268 10.65 24.12 25.95
C TYR A 268 10.07 25.10 26.98
N ARG A 269 10.89 25.55 27.92
CA ARG A 269 10.64 26.80 28.65
C ARG A 269 11.22 27.92 27.81
N ALA A 270 10.38 28.76 27.20
CA ALA A 270 10.81 30.09 26.82
C ALA A 270 11.02 30.87 28.13
N ALA A 271 12.22 31.41 28.33
CA ALA A 271 12.58 32.31 29.41
C ALA A 271 12.84 33.70 28.82
#